data_AF-A0A6B9F326-F1
#
_entry.id   AF-A0A6B9F326-F1
#
_cell.length_a   1.000
_cell.length_b   1.000
_cell.length_c   1.000
_cell.angle_alpha   90.00
_cell.angle_beta   90.00
_cell.angle_gamma   90.00
#
_symmetry.space_group_name_H-M   'P 1'
#
loop_
_entity.id
_entity.type
_entity.pdbx_description
1 polymer ?
#
loop_
_entity_poly.entity_id
_entity_poly.type
_entity_poly.pdbx_seq_one_letter_code
_entity_poly.pdbx_strand_id
1 'polypeptide(L)'
;MHAITPHLHVGDRADARDVESMLDAGVTAVLRLTHGAPPAYPDSVTLVERPLVDGPQNDPSNVRDAVDRLTTLLDADETVLVHCSAGSSRSVAVAAAALARLNGTDVETALERLRSVHPDAEPHPALVDNARRVVE
;
A
#
# COMPACT_ATOMS: atom_id res chain seq x y z
N MET A 1 0.34 -10.04 -7.52
CA MET A 1 0.58 -8.65 -7.08
C MET A 1 0.80 -7.76 -8.30
N HIS A 2 0.47 -6.48 -8.22
CA HIS A 2 0.65 -5.51 -9.30
C HIS A 2 1.87 -4.64 -9.03
N ALA A 3 2.83 -4.61 -9.97
CA ALA A 3 3.98 -3.71 -9.91
C ALA A 3 3.53 -2.30 -10.33
N ILE A 4 3.44 -1.38 -9.37
CA ILE A 4 3.00 0.00 -9.61
C ILE A 4 4.18 0.86 -10.03
N THR A 5 5.32 0.65 -9.38
CA THR A 5 6.63 1.20 -9.74
C THR A 5 7.69 0.10 -9.55
N PRO A 6 8.96 0.31 -9.93
CA PRO A 6 10.03 -0.64 -9.64
C PRO A 6 10.20 -0.99 -8.14
N HIS A 7 9.80 -0.09 -7.24
CA HIS A 7 9.96 -0.25 -5.79
C HIS A 7 8.63 -0.41 -5.03
N LEU A 8 7.49 -0.42 -5.74
CA LEU A 8 6.18 -0.50 -5.11
C LEU A 8 5.28 -1.52 -5.79
N HIS A 9 4.86 -2.50 -5.01
CA HIS A 9 3.87 -3.50 -5.39
C HIS A 9 2.60 -3.35 -4.55
N VAL A 10 1.44 -3.49 -5.18
CA VAL A 10 0.14 -3.56 -4.51
C VAL A 10 -0.41 -4.96 -4.64
N GLY A 11 -0.83 -5.56 -3.52
CA GLY A 11 -1.36 -6.92 -3.54
C GLY A 11 -2.46 -7.20 -2.52
N ASP A 12 -2.91 -8.45 -2.54
CA ASP A 12 -3.94 -8.99 -1.65
C ASP A 12 -3.36 -9.97 -0.60
N ARG A 13 -4.22 -10.80 0.01
CA ARG A 13 -3.80 -11.81 0.99
C ARG A 13 -3.12 -13.03 0.37
N ALA A 14 -3.40 -13.36 -0.88
CA ALA A 14 -2.73 -14.45 -1.59
C ALA A 14 -1.32 -14.00 -1.97
N ASP A 15 -1.19 -12.80 -2.52
CA ASP A 15 0.09 -12.17 -2.85
C ASP A 15 1.03 -12.10 -1.64
N ALA A 16 0.52 -11.67 -0.48
CA ALA A 16 1.30 -11.59 0.75
C ALA A 16 1.73 -12.95 1.33
N ARG A 17 1.23 -14.07 0.78
CA ARG A 17 1.66 -15.43 1.13
C ARG A 17 2.55 -16.06 0.09
N ASP A 18 2.67 -15.44 -1.08
CA ASP A 18 3.49 -15.92 -2.17
C ASP A 18 4.94 -15.43 -2.00
N VAL A 19 5.67 -16.13 -1.14
CA VAL A 19 7.05 -15.78 -0.79
C VAL A 19 7.98 -15.82 -2.00
N GLU A 20 7.77 -16.75 -2.93
CA GLU A 20 8.57 -16.87 -4.15
C GLU A 20 8.40 -15.61 -5.01
N SER A 21 7.16 -15.25 -5.32
CA SER A 21 6.85 -14.04 -6.09
C SER A 21 7.38 -12.76 -5.44
N MET A 22 7.29 -12.64 -4.11
CA MET A 22 7.86 -11.50 -3.38
C MET A 22 9.38 -11.40 -3.54
N LEU A 23 10.10 -12.52 -3.36
CA LEU A 23 11.55 -12.55 -3.45
C LEU A 23 12.04 -12.31 -4.88
N ASP A 24 11.35 -12.88 -5.88
CA ASP A 24 11.66 -12.68 -7.31
C ASP A 24 11.48 -11.22 -7.75
N ALA A 25 10.50 -10.52 -7.17
CA ALA A 25 10.32 -9.09 -7.36
C ALA A 25 11.29 -8.23 -6.54
N GLY A 26 12.14 -8.84 -5.71
CA GLY A 26 13.10 -8.15 -4.86
C GLY A 26 12.47 -7.41 -3.68
N VAL A 27 11.28 -7.83 -3.22
CA VAL A 27 10.60 -7.21 -2.07
C VAL A 27 11.44 -7.38 -0.80
N THR A 28 11.75 -6.26 -0.17
CA THR A 28 12.52 -6.17 1.08
C THR A 28 11.66 -5.77 2.28
N ALA A 29 10.46 -5.21 2.04
CA ALA A 29 9.51 -4.85 3.09
C ALA A 29 8.05 -5.15 2.70
N VAL A 30 7.25 -5.56 3.68
CA VAL A 30 5.81 -5.76 3.53
C VAL A 30 5.07 -4.80 4.44
N LEU A 31 4.26 -3.90 3.85
CA LEU A 31 3.32 -3.06 4.58
C LEU A 31 1.93 -3.73 4.59
N ARG A 32 1.59 -4.31 5.75
CA ARG A 32 0.34 -5.02 5.98
C ARG A 32 -0.74 -4.10 6.54
N LEU A 33 -1.85 -3.96 5.81
CA LEU A 33 -3.00 -3.15 6.20
C LEU A 33 -4.20 -3.96 6.73
N THR A 34 -4.01 -5.26 6.98
CA THR A 34 -5.07 -6.15 7.48
C THR A 34 -4.96 -6.37 8.98
N HIS A 35 -6.11 -6.51 9.64
CA HIS A 35 -6.20 -6.99 11.02
C HIS A 35 -5.97 -8.51 11.10
N GLY A 36 -5.65 -9.01 12.30
CA GLY A 36 -5.42 -10.43 12.59
C GLY A 36 -3.94 -10.81 12.59
N ALA A 37 -3.61 -12.10 12.62
CA ALA A 37 -2.22 -12.56 12.60
C ALA A 37 -1.60 -12.45 11.18
N PRO A 38 -0.36 -11.96 11.05
CA PRO A 38 0.37 -11.97 9.79
C PRO A 38 0.82 -13.40 9.42
N PRO A 39 1.08 -13.69 8.13
CA PRO A 39 1.86 -14.87 7.77
C PRO A 39 3.32 -14.71 8.24
N ALA A 40 4.06 -15.81 8.28
CA ALA A 40 5.50 -15.75 8.49
C ALA A 40 6.18 -15.28 7.20
N TYR A 41 7.12 -14.35 7.33
CA TYR A 41 7.99 -13.89 6.24
C TYR A 41 9.42 -14.34 6.47
N PRO A 42 10.25 -14.47 5.42
CA PRO A 42 11.69 -14.70 5.56
C PRO A 42 12.36 -13.58 6.37
N ASP A 43 13.48 -13.87 7.03
CA ASP A 43 14.25 -12.89 7.81
C ASP A 43 14.77 -11.71 6.96
N SER A 44 14.87 -11.89 5.64
CA SER A 44 15.25 -10.84 4.69
C SER A 44 14.13 -9.85 4.37
N VAL A 45 12.91 -10.08 4.86
CA VAL A 45 11.74 -9.25 4.57
C VAL A 45 11.23 -8.60 5.86
N THR A 46 11.27 -7.27 5.91
CA THR A 46 10.77 -6.51 7.06
C THR A 46 9.24 -6.42 7.02
N LEU A 47 8.56 -7.00 8.01
CA LEU A 47 7.12 -6.82 8.18
C LEU A 47 6.81 -5.51 8.92
N VAL A 48 5.91 -4.72 8.35
CA VAL A 48 5.37 -3.50 8.96
C VAL A 48 3.85 -3.57 8.99
N GLU A 49 3.25 -3.40 10.17
CA GLU A 49 1.81 -3.54 10.35
C GLU A 49 1.13 -2.19 10.64
N ARG A 50 0.19 -1.79 9.78
CA ARG A 50 -0.64 -0.60 9.92
C ARG A 50 -2.08 -0.95 9.56
N PRO A 51 -2.78 -1.73 10.41
CA PRO A 51 -4.08 -2.27 10.07
C PRO A 51 -5.11 -1.16 9.86
N LEU A 52 -5.88 -1.26 8.78
CA LEU A 52 -6.96 -0.34 8.42
C LEU A 52 -8.27 -1.09 8.19
N VAL A 53 -9.38 -0.40 8.45
CA VAL A 53 -10.75 -0.83 8.09
C VAL A 53 -11.06 -0.39 6.67
N ASP A 54 -11.81 -1.20 5.93
CA ASP A 54 -12.23 -0.86 4.57
C ASP A 54 -13.52 -0.04 4.61
N GLY A 55 -13.40 1.24 4.95
CA GLY A 55 -14.57 2.08 5.20
C GLY A 55 -14.26 3.36 5.97
N PRO A 56 -15.31 4.10 6.40
CA PRO A 56 -15.17 5.38 7.08
C PRO A 56 -14.70 5.30 8.55
N GLN A 57 -14.54 4.11 9.12
CA GLN A 57 -14.29 3.92 10.56
C GLN A 57 -12.85 4.16 11.01
N ASN A 58 -11.93 4.47 10.08
CA ASN A 58 -10.55 4.73 10.44
C ASN A 58 -10.41 6.12 11.08
N ASP A 59 -9.63 6.20 12.16
CA ASP A 59 -9.09 7.48 12.60
C ASP A 59 -8.17 8.03 11.48
N PRO A 60 -8.29 9.31 11.08
CA PRO A 60 -7.43 9.91 10.06
C PRO A 60 -5.93 9.77 10.34
N SER A 61 -5.52 9.76 11.61
CA SER A 61 -4.12 9.55 12.01
C SER A 61 -3.61 8.16 11.62
N ASN A 62 -4.43 7.11 11.69
CA ASN A 62 -4.02 5.77 11.29
C ASN A 62 -3.76 5.67 9.78
N VAL A 63 -4.56 6.37 8.96
CA VAL A 63 -4.33 6.42 7.50
C VAL A 63 -3.06 7.22 7.21
N ARG A 64 -2.86 8.35 7.88
CA ARG A 64 -1.61 9.13 7.79
C ARG A 64 -0.39 8.29 8.14
N ASP A 65 -0.42 7.58 9.26
CA ASP A 65 0.67 6.72 9.71
C ASP A 65 1.01 5.61 8.70
N ALA A 66 -0.01 5.04 8.04
CA ALA A 66 0.20 4.04 6.99
C ALA A 66 0.88 4.65 5.75
N VAL A 67 0.47 5.85 5.34
CA VAL A 67 1.07 6.57 4.21
C VAL A 67 2.49 7.02 4.55
N ASP A 68 2.71 7.65 5.70
CA ASP A 68 4.02 8.09 6.18
C ASP A 68 5.01 6.93 6.21
N ARG A 69 4.54 5.76 6.67
CA ARG A 69 5.38 4.57 6.71
C ARG A 69 5.70 4.00 5.35
N LEU A 70 4.75 4.01 4.40
CA LEU A 70 5.03 3.61 3.02
C LEU A 70 6.04 4.56 2.37
N THR A 71 5.81 5.88 2.49
CA THR A 71 6.71 6.92 1.97
C THR A 71 8.12 6.75 2.52
N THR A 72 8.26 6.54 3.84
CA THR A 72 9.57 6.34 4.49
C THR A 72 10.31 5.12 3.95
N LEU A 73 9.60 4.01 3.69
CA LEU A 73 10.23 2.81 3.12
C LEU A 73 10.70 3.07 1.69
N LEU A 74 9.88 3.73 0.87
CA LEU A 74 10.23 4.05 -0.51
C LEU A 74 11.40 5.05 -0.61
N ASP A 75 11.44 6.07 0.27
CA ASP A 75 12.57 7.02 0.35
C ASP A 75 13.88 6.34 0.82
N ALA A 76 13.77 5.20 1.50
CA ALA A 76 14.91 4.39 1.91
C ALA A 76 15.35 3.38 0.83
N ASP A 77 14.85 3.50 -0.40
CA ASP A 77 15.12 2.61 -1.53
C ASP A 77 14.70 1.14 -1.29
N GLU A 78 13.76 0.92 -0.36
CA GLU A 78 13.16 -0.40 -0.13
C GLU A 78 12.17 -0.73 -1.24
N THR A 79 12.13 -2.02 -1.63
CA THR A 79 11.09 -2.53 -2.51
C THR A 79 9.94 -3.07 -1.66
N VAL A 80 8.79 -2.40 -1.73
CA VAL A 80 7.69 -2.62 -0.78
C VAL A 80 6.51 -3.33 -1.44
N LEU A 81 6.02 -4.39 -0.81
CA LEU A 81 4.67 -4.89 -1.04
C LEU A 81 3.72 -4.26 -0.02
N VAL A 82 2.80 -3.39 -0.46
CA VAL A 82 1.67 -2.94 0.36
C VAL A 82 0.44 -3.78 0.05
N HIS A 83 -0.17 -4.37 1.07
CA HIS A 83 -1.28 -5.28 0.85
C HIS A 83 -2.43 -5.10 1.84
N CYS A 84 -3.64 -5.40 1.38
CA CYS A 84 -4.84 -5.47 2.21
C CYS A 84 -5.54 -6.82 2.06
N SER A 85 -6.87 -6.89 2.23
CA SER A 85 -7.59 -8.16 2.09
C SER A 85 -7.71 -8.59 0.62
N ALA A 86 -8.21 -7.69 -0.23
CA ALA A 86 -8.54 -7.95 -1.64
C ALA A 86 -7.63 -7.21 -2.62
N GLY A 87 -6.67 -6.42 -2.10
CA GLY A 87 -5.73 -5.66 -2.93
C GLY A 87 -6.34 -4.50 -3.72
N SER A 88 -7.63 -4.20 -3.58
CA SER A 88 -8.33 -3.20 -4.40
C SER A 88 -8.59 -1.86 -3.70
N SER A 89 -8.71 -1.84 -2.37
CA SER A 89 -9.15 -0.63 -1.64
C SER A 89 -8.10 -0.02 -0.71
N ARG A 90 -7.91 -0.56 0.51
CA ARG A 90 -6.97 0.01 1.49
C ARG A 90 -5.53 0.16 0.99
N SER A 91 -4.98 -0.89 0.36
CA SER A 91 -3.62 -0.88 -0.20
C SER A 91 -3.50 0.14 -1.32
N VAL A 92 -4.52 0.24 -2.18
CA VAL A 92 -4.58 1.22 -3.27
C VAL A 92 -4.62 2.64 -2.74
N ALA A 93 -5.47 2.94 -1.74
CA ALA A 93 -5.57 4.29 -1.17
C ALA A 93 -4.24 4.74 -0.54
N VAL A 94 -3.59 3.87 0.22
CA VAL A 94 -2.28 4.15 0.84
C VAL A 94 -1.19 4.31 -0.22
N ALA A 95 -1.13 3.41 -1.21
CA ALA A 95 -0.19 3.49 -2.32
C ALA A 95 -0.33 4.79 -3.11
N ALA A 96 -1.56 5.15 -3.49
CA ALA A 96 -1.83 6.37 -4.24
C ALA A 96 -1.43 7.63 -3.45
N ALA A 97 -1.73 7.71 -2.16
CA ALA A 97 -1.34 8.84 -1.32
C ALA A 97 0.19 8.98 -1.20
N ALA A 98 0.90 7.87 -1.01
CA ALA A 98 2.35 7.88 -0.93
C ALA A 98 3.00 8.32 -2.26
N LEU A 99 2.51 7.78 -3.38
CA LEU A 99 2.99 8.18 -4.71
C LEU A 99 2.66 9.64 -5.03
N ALA A 100 1.49 10.12 -4.63
CA ALA A 100 1.10 11.52 -4.80
C ALA A 100 2.08 12.46 -4.07
N ARG A 101 2.40 12.17 -2.80
CA ARG A 101 3.40 12.93 -2.04
C ARG A 101 4.79 12.89 -2.67
N LEU A 102 5.28 11.71 -3.01
CA LEU A 102 6.63 11.53 -3.56
C LEU A 102 6.81 12.23 -4.90
N ASN A 103 5.76 12.26 -5.73
CA ASN A 103 5.80 12.84 -7.07
C ASN A 103 5.34 14.31 -7.13
N GLY A 104 4.86 14.87 -6.02
CA GLY A 104 4.27 16.21 -6.00
C GLY A 104 3.01 16.32 -6.87
N THR A 105 2.18 15.27 -6.91
CA THR A 105 0.89 15.24 -7.63
C THR A 105 -0.27 15.09 -6.65
N ASP A 106 -1.51 15.23 -7.14
CA ASP A 106 -2.70 14.89 -6.36
C ASP A 106 -2.96 13.37 -6.31
N VAL A 107 -3.86 12.96 -5.43
CA VAL A 107 -4.23 11.55 -5.21
C VAL A 107 -4.95 10.97 -6.42
N GLU A 108 -5.75 11.78 -7.10
CA GLU A 108 -6.49 11.42 -8.31
C GLU A 108 -5.55 10.99 -9.43
N THR A 109 -4.55 11.81 -9.74
CA THR A 109 -3.53 11.53 -10.74
C THR A 109 -2.76 10.25 -10.38
N ALA A 110 -2.44 10.06 -9.10
CA ALA A 110 -1.77 8.83 -8.64
C ALA A 110 -2.67 7.59 -8.78
N LEU A 111 -3.96 7.70 -8.46
CA LEU A 111 -4.95 6.62 -8.63
C LEU A 111 -5.16 6.26 -10.10
N GLU A 112 -5.23 7.25 -11.00
CA GLU A 112 -5.37 7.02 -12.43
C GLU A 112 -4.18 6.23 -12.98
N ARG A 113 -2.96 6.60 -12.60
CA ARG A 113 -1.74 5.86 -12.97
C ARG A 113 -1.76 4.44 -12.42
N LEU A 114 -2.11 4.29 -11.15
CA LEU A 114 -2.23 2.98 -10.51
C LEU A 114 -3.26 2.09 -11.24
N ARG A 115 -4.40 2.65 -11.65
CA ARG A 115 -5.44 1.93 -12.39
C ARG A 115 -5.00 1.45 -13.77
N SER A 116 -4.01 2.11 -14.40
CA SER A 116 -3.47 1.65 -15.68
C SER A 116 -2.77 0.29 -15.60
N VAL A 117 -2.29 -0.09 -14.40
CA VAL A 117 -1.63 -1.38 -14.13
C VAL A 117 -2.45 -2.31 -13.24
N HIS A 118 -3.38 -1.76 -12.45
CA HIS A 118 -4.30 -2.50 -11.58
C HIS A 118 -5.74 -2.01 -11.82
N PRO A 119 -6.45 -2.54 -12.85
CA PRO A 119 -7.77 -2.06 -13.23
C PRO A 119 -8.85 -2.20 -12.15
N ASP A 120 -8.70 -3.16 -11.24
CA ASP A 120 -9.65 -3.41 -10.13
C ASP A 120 -9.38 -2.50 -8.91
N ALA A 121 -8.52 -1.49 -9.06
CA ALA A 121 -8.22 -0.50 -8.04
C ALA A 121 -9.42 0.44 -7.78
N GLU A 122 -10.24 0.06 -6.80
CA GLU A 122 -11.45 0.75 -6.38
C GLU A 122 -11.45 1.00 -4.87
N PRO A 123 -10.75 2.05 -4.41
CA PRO A 123 -10.73 2.41 -3.00
C PRO A 123 -12.06 2.95 -2.52
N HIS A 124 -12.41 2.55 -1.29
CA HIS A 124 -13.57 3.10 -0.61
C HIS A 124 -13.47 4.64 -0.54
N PRO A 125 -14.53 5.41 -0.85
CA PRO A 125 -14.47 6.87 -0.92
C PRO A 125 -13.88 7.55 0.32
N ALA A 126 -14.28 7.11 1.52
CA ALA A 126 -13.72 7.63 2.77
C ALA A 126 -12.20 7.43 2.92
N LEU A 127 -11.61 6.39 2.32
CA LEU A 127 -10.16 6.21 2.31
C LEU A 127 -9.48 7.16 1.33
N VAL A 128 -10.12 7.47 0.20
CA VAL A 128 -9.65 8.50 -0.73
C VAL A 128 -9.69 9.88 -0.07
N ASP A 129 -10.76 10.19 0.66
CA ASP A 129 -10.85 11.46 1.40
C ASP A 129 -9.76 11.59 2.47
N ASN A 130 -9.45 10.51 3.18
CA ASN A 130 -8.31 10.50 4.10
C ASN A 130 -6.98 10.65 3.35
N ALA A 131 -6.79 9.97 2.22
CA ALA A 131 -5.60 10.10 1.39
C ALA A 131 -5.36 11.54 0.94
N ARG A 132 -6.40 12.25 0.49
CA ARG A 132 -6.31 13.68 0.08
C ARG A 132 -5.77 14.56 1.20
N ARG A 133 -6.36 14.45 2.40
CA ARG A 133 -5.96 15.21 3.61
C ARG A 133 -4.54 14.91 4.09
N VAL A 134 -3.95 13.83 3.61
CA VAL A 134 -2.59 13.43 3.93
C VAL A 134 -1.60 14.06 2.95
N VAL A 135 -1.97 14.26 1.68
CA VAL A 135 -1.12 14.89 0.66
C VAL A 135 -1.10 16.42 0.77
N GLU A 136 -2.21 17.04 1.20
CA GLU A 136 -2.34 18.47 1.54
C GLU A 136 -1.47 18.89 2.74
#